data_AF-A0A7D9EK53-F1
#
_entry.id   AF-A0A7D9EK53-F1
#
_cell.length_a   1.000
_cell.length_b   1.000
_cell.length_c   1.000
_cell.angle_alpha   90.00
_cell.angle_beta   90.00
_cell.angle_gamma   90.00
#
_symmetry.space_group_name_H-M   'P 1'
#
loop_
_entity.id
_entity.type
_entity.pdbx_description
1 polymer ?
#
loop_
_entity_poly.entity_id
_entity_poly.type
_entity_poly.pdbx_seq_one_letter_code
_entity_poly.pdbx_strand_id
1 'polypeptide(L)'
;MACDCLIDVYHANTWSHAKEMIVSSLKNVHQSTKRIIIASTALSMGVNFPDIEYIINWGPPRTLLDYHQEAGRAGRDGRKAHSIVTYHGQMAAQCETDVKEFIRSTDCLRVASLLPLDKHVEPHLPGHDCCSHCHSQCKCDGDSCTVPVPSHESEQDVTSNVCKNPVLVRSVTLDDKSDLKSALEELAEMFNSQGSIVLNTEDQTGIIEDLVRQSTSIFTVKDIVQNFPILSLQHVIKILEVFNEIFEDIECVDEILTNLIHDVQFEQHSNIPDIESAPFEDAEDI
;
A
#
# COMPACT_ATOMS: atom_id res chain seq x y z
N MET A 1 -5.40 16.51 29.62
CA MET A 1 -6.37 16.44 28.51
C MET A 1 -6.04 15.17 27.76
N ALA A 2 -6.94 14.18 27.75
CA ALA A 2 -6.75 12.98 26.96
C ALA A 2 -6.80 13.40 25.48
N CYS A 3 -5.73 13.12 24.74
CA CYS A 3 -5.72 13.38 23.31
C CYS A 3 -6.64 12.33 22.67
N ASP A 4 -7.80 12.76 22.17
CA ASP A 4 -8.79 11.93 21.44
C ASP A 4 -8.24 11.54 20.05
N CYS A 5 -7.05 10.97 20.01
CA CYS A 5 -6.45 10.49 18.78
C CYS A 5 -7.08 9.16 18.41
N LEU A 6 -7.89 9.14 17.35
CA LEU A 6 -8.61 7.96 16.86
C LEU A 6 -7.69 6.93 16.18
N ILE A 7 -6.48 7.36 15.79
CA ILE A 7 -5.50 6.57 15.04
C ILE A 7 -4.22 6.43 15.87
N ASP A 8 -3.60 5.26 15.86
CA ASP A 8 -2.29 5.06 16.48
C ASP A 8 -1.42 4.07 15.68
N VAL A 9 -0.12 4.08 15.96
CA VAL A 9 0.85 3.17 15.33
C VAL A 9 1.42 2.21 16.37
N TYR A 10 1.45 0.91 16.06
CA TYR A 10 1.97 -0.13 16.92
C TYR A 10 3.03 -1.00 16.22
N HIS A 11 4.26 -0.94 16.67
CA HIS A 11 5.36 -1.77 16.20
C HIS A 11 6.35 -2.06 17.35
N ALA A 12 7.40 -2.82 17.06
CA ALA A 12 8.40 -3.23 18.05
C ALA A 12 9.01 -2.05 18.83
N ASN A 13 9.21 -0.90 18.18
CA ASN A 13 9.85 0.28 18.77
C ASN A 13 8.86 1.33 19.30
N THR A 14 7.54 1.06 19.25
CA THR A 14 6.56 1.92 19.92
C THR A 14 6.86 1.97 21.42
N TRP A 15 6.82 3.16 22.00
CA TRP A 15 7.11 3.37 23.42
C TRP A 15 6.18 2.53 24.31
N SER A 16 6.72 1.98 25.41
CA SER A 16 5.97 1.07 26.29
C SER A 16 4.66 1.67 26.79
N HIS A 17 4.68 2.95 27.20
CA HIS A 17 3.47 3.65 27.62
C HIS A 17 2.41 3.74 26.52
N ALA A 18 2.83 4.02 25.27
CA ALA A 18 1.91 4.05 24.13
C ALA A 18 1.34 2.67 23.81
N LYS A 19 2.16 1.60 23.87
CA LYS A 19 1.70 0.22 23.70
C LYS A 19 0.63 -0.15 24.73
N GLU A 20 0.85 0.20 26.00
CA GLU A 20 -0.10 -0.05 27.09
C GLU A 20 -1.42 0.70 26.88
N MET A 21 -1.37 1.98 26.46
CA MET A 21 -2.56 2.76 26.15
C MET A 21 -3.36 2.16 24.98
N ILE A 22 -2.69 1.80 23.88
CA ILE A 22 -3.32 1.19 22.71
C ILE A 22 -3.99 -0.14 23.10
N VAL A 23 -3.26 -1.02 23.78
CA VAL A 23 -3.78 -2.33 24.21
C VAL A 23 -4.95 -2.17 25.18
N SER A 24 -4.86 -1.23 26.13
CA SER A 24 -5.93 -0.98 27.09
C SER A 24 -7.18 -0.42 26.41
N SER A 25 -7.01 0.47 25.43
CA SER A 25 -8.11 0.97 24.61
C SER A 25 -8.78 -0.15 23.83
N LEU A 26 -8.01 -0.97 23.10
CA LEU A 26 -8.56 -2.04 22.27
C LEU A 26 -9.22 -3.17 23.09
N LYS A 27 -8.85 -3.35 24.35
CA LYS A 27 -9.53 -4.29 25.26
C LYS A 27 -10.89 -3.78 25.73
N ASN A 28 -11.14 -2.47 25.68
CA ASN A 28 -12.41 -1.90 26.11
C ASN A 28 -13.45 -1.97 24.99
N VAL A 29 -14.08 -3.15 24.89
CA VAL A 29 -15.05 -3.50 23.83
C VAL A 29 -16.17 -2.46 23.79
N HIS A 30 -16.48 -1.97 22.59
CA HIS A 30 -17.48 -0.91 22.34
C HIS A 30 -17.19 0.48 22.94
N GLN A 31 -16.06 0.65 23.63
CA GLN A 31 -15.63 1.93 24.23
C GLN A 31 -14.17 2.27 23.91
N SER A 32 -13.60 1.63 22.89
CA SER A 32 -12.24 1.94 22.45
C SER A 32 -12.17 3.38 21.93
N THR A 33 -11.24 4.16 22.47
CA THR A 33 -10.93 5.49 21.96
C THR A 33 -10.13 5.41 20.67
N LYS A 34 -9.49 4.27 20.41
CA LYS A 34 -8.78 3.95 19.16
C LYS A 34 -9.70 3.23 18.19
N ARG A 35 -9.80 3.78 16.98
CA ARG A 35 -10.63 3.27 15.89
C ARG A 35 -9.79 2.58 14.82
N ILE A 36 -8.56 3.05 14.59
CA ILE A 36 -7.64 2.51 13.59
C ILE A 36 -6.27 2.35 14.24
N ILE A 37 -5.66 1.18 14.08
CA ILE A 37 -4.28 0.94 14.49
C ILE A 37 -3.48 0.49 13.28
N ILE A 38 -2.43 1.23 12.96
CA ILE A 38 -1.45 0.84 11.95
C ILE A 38 -0.41 -0.02 12.67
N ALA A 39 -0.38 -1.32 12.36
CA ALA A 39 0.46 -2.25 13.10
C ALA A 39 1.33 -3.12 12.21
N SER A 40 2.51 -3.49 12.73
CA SER A 40 3.23 -4.67 12.24
C SER A 40 2.70 -5.94 12.89
N THR A 41 3.22 -7.09 12.47
CA THR A 41 2.92 -8.41 13.06
C THR A 41 3.22 -8.52 14.56
N ALA A 42 3.91 -7.53 15.15
CA ALA A 42 4.15 -7.46 16.59
C ALA A 42 2.85 -7.25 17.40
N LEU A 43 1.83 -6.58 16.85
CA LEU A 43 0.53 -6.44 17.54
C LEU A 43 -0.23 -7.76 17.57
N SER A 44 0.06 -8.64 16.61
CA SER A 44 -0.60 -9.92 16.44
C SER A 44 -0.08 -11.04 17.34
N MET A 45 0.60 -10.75 18.44
CA MET A 45 1.08 -11.78 19.39
C MET A 45 0.53 -11.53 20.79
N GLY A 46 -0.18 -12.51 21.34
CA GLY A 46 -0.47 -12.59 22.78
C GLY A 46 -1.64 -11.75 23.32
N VAL A 47 -2.31 -10.94 22.50
CA VAL A 47 -3.45 -10.12 22.93
C VAL A 47 -4.72 -10.47 22.14
N ASN A 48 -5.85 -10.52 22.84
CA ASN A 48 -7.16 -10.78 22.26
C ASN A 48 -7.99 -9.49 22.21
N PHE A 49 -8.41 -9.09 21.01
CA PHE A 49 -9.28 -7.95 20.75
C PHE A 49 -10.55 -8.51 20.10
N PRO A 50 -11.66 -8.64 20.84
CA PRO A 50 -12.81 -9.43 20.37
C PRO A 50 -13.63 -8.72 19.28
N ASP A 51 -13.66 -7.38 19.27
CA ASP A 51 -14.56 -6.56 18.46
C ASP A 51 -13.90 -5.91 17.23
N ILE A 52 -12.85 -6.53 16.69
CA ILE A 52 -12.23 -6.08 15.43
C ILE A 52 -13.12 -6.47 14.23
N GLU A 53 -13.57 -5.47 13.49
CA GLU A 53 -14.40 -5.63 12.30
C GLU A 53 -13.60 -5.69 11.00
N TYR A 54 -12.47 -4.98 10.92
CA TYR A 54 -11.63 -4.92 9.72
C TYR A 54 -10.18 -5.28 10.03
N ILE A 55 -9.61 -6.16 9.22
CA ILE A 55 -8.17 -6.37 9.10
C ILE A 55 -7.77 -6.03 7.67
N ILE A 56 -6.89 -5.05 7.52
CA ILE A 56 -6.40 -4.58 6.23
C ILE A 56 -4.90 -4.85 6.15
N ASN A 57 -4.53 -5.78 5.28
CA ASN A 57 -3.14 -6.06 4.93
C ASN A 57 -2.68 -5.10 3.84
N TRP A 58 -1.87 -4.11 4.23
CA TRP A 58 -1.19 -3.22 3.29
C TRP A 58 0.02 -3.92 2.65
N GLY A 59 -0.27 -4.70 1.63
CA GLY A 59 0.66 -5.65 1.02
C GLY A 59 0.21 -7.09 1.28
N PRO A 60 0.49 -7.99 0.34
CA PRO A 60 0.21 -9.40 0.55
C PRO A 60 1.09 -9.94 1.68
N PRO A 61 0.54 -10.77 2.58
CA PRO A 61 1.33 -11.48 3.59
C PRO A 61 2.42 -12.34 2.94
N ARG A 62 3.50 -12.67 3.67
CA ARG A 62 4.60 -13.47 3.09
C ARG A 62 4.17 -14.91 2.83
N THR A 63 3.37 -15.46 3.74
CA THR A 63 2.85 -16.84 3.71
C THR A 63 1.34 -16.85 3.91
N LEU A 64 0.63 -17.91 3.47
CA LEU A 64 -0.79 -18.06 3.79
C LEU A 64 -1.04 -18.27 5.29
N LEU A 65 -0.07 -18.82 6.02
CA LEU A 65 -0.17 -18.94 7.47
C LEU A 65 -0.22 -17.57 8.15
N ASP A 66 0.63 -16.64 7.74
CA ASP A 66 0.62 -15.26 8.25
C ASP A 66 -0.73 -14.60 7.96
N TYR A 67 -1.23 -14.74 6.73
CA TYR A 67 -2.55 -14.26 6.34
C TYR A 67 -3.65 -14.76 7.29
N HIS A 68 -3.72 -16.07 7.54
CA HIS A 68 -4.75 -16.65 8.41
C HIS A 68 -4.59 -16.23 9.88
N GLN A 69 -3.35 -16.07 10.38
CA GLN A 69 -3.09 -15.59 11.74
C GLN A 69 -3.52 -14.13 11.93
N GLU A 70 -3.28 -13.29 10.92
CA GLU A 70 -3.62 -11.87 10.93
C GLU A 70 -5.14 -11.67 10.73
N ALA A 71 -5.71 -12.27 9.69
CA ALA A 71 -7.14 -12.22 9.39
C ALA A 71 -7.99 -12.81 10.53
N GLY A 72 -7.53 -13.89 11.16
CA GLY A 72 -8.20 -14.58 12.28
C GLY A 72 -8.26 -13.78 13.60
N ARG A 73 -7.80 -12.53 13.60
CA ARG A 73 -8.00 -11.58 14.71
C ARG A 73 -9.34 -10.87 14.66
N ALA A 74 -9.93 -10.77 13.47
CA ALA A 74 -11.23 -10.16 13.28
C ALA A 74 -12.37 -11.09 13.74
N GLY A 75 -13.52 -10.52 14.11
CA GLY A 75 -14.77 -11.26 14.31
C GLY A 75 -14.77 -12.28 15.46
N ARG A 76 -13.91 -12.08 16.48
CA ARG A 76 -13.82 -13.01 17.63
C ARG A 76 -15.00 -12.92 18.59
N ASP A 77 -15.81 -11.87 18.47
CA ASP A 77 -17.12 -11.74 19.10
C ASP A 77 -18.26 -12.43 18.31
N GLY A 78 -17.94 -13.07 17.19
CA GLY A 78 -18.90 -13.77 16.32
C GLY A 78 -19.67 -12.87 15.36
N ARG A 79 -19.42 -11.55 15.35
CA ARG A 79 -19.98 -10.65 14.33
C ARG A 79 -19.23 -10.81 13.01
N LYS A 80 -19.89 -10.42 11.92
CA LYS A 80 -19.26 -10.39 10.59
C LYS A 80 -18.04 -9.47 10.63
N ALA A 81 -16.97 -9.92 10.00
CA ALA A 81 -15.72 -9.19 9.91
C ALA A 81 -15.13 -9.32 8.51
N HIS A 82 -14.27 -8.38 8.15
CA HIS A 82 -13.71 -8.21 6.82
C HIS A 82 -12.20 -8.34 6.87
N SER A 83 -11.65 -9.20 6.01
CA SER A 83 -10.22 -9.32 5.75
C SER A 83 -9.95 -8.84 4.33
N ILE A 84 -9.14 -7.79 4.22
CA ILE A 84 -8.84 -7.11 2.96
C ILE A 84 -7.34 -7.17 2.73
N VAL A 85 -6.93 -7.64 1.56
CA VAL A 85 -5.53 -7.65 1.14
C VAL A 85 -5.37 -6.70 -0.05
N THR A 86 -4.64 -5.62 0.15
CA THR A 86 -4.24 -4.73 -0.95
C THR A 86 -2.87 -5.12 -1.44
N TYR A 87 -2.62 -5.17 -2.74
CA TYR A 87 -1.30 -5.48 -3.26
C TYR A 87 -0.98 -4.75 -4.55
N HIS A 88 0.32 -4.51 -4.75
CA HIS A 88 0.91 -4.16 -6.04
C HIS A 88 1.88 -5.28 -6.45
N GLY A 89 2.15 -5.44 -7.74
CA GLY A 89 2.96 -6.56 -8.26
C GLY A 89 4.34 -6.71 -7.59
N GLN A 90 4.97 -5.59 -7.25
CA GLN A 90 6.28 -5.56 -6.57
C GLN A 90 6.21 -6.03 -5.12
N MET A 91 5.12 -5.72 -4.40
CA MET A 91 4.95 -6.15 -3.00
C MET A 91 4.82 -7.67 -2.91
N ALA A 92 4.26 -8.30 -3.95
CA ALA A 92 4.12 -9.74 -4.04
C ALA A 92 5.43 -10.47 -4.38
N ALA A 93 6.52 -9.77 -4.72
CA ALA A 93 7.76 -10.41 -5.18
C ALA A 93 8.33 -11.40 -4.14
N GLN A 94 8.32 -11.00 -2.87
CA GLN A 94 8.87 -11.77 -1.75
C GLN A 94 7.87 -12.76 -1.13
N CYS A 95 6.64 -12.84 -1.66
CA CYS A 95 5.64 -13.77 -1.16
C CYS A 95 5.87 -15.19 -1.70
N GLU A 96 5.42 -16.16 -0.92
CA GLU A 96 5.37 -17.57 -1.34
C GLU A 96 4.41 -17.77 -2.52
N THR A 97 4.59 -18.89 -3.21
CA THR A 97 3.83 -19.21 -4.44
C THR A 97 2.33 -19.35 -4.18
N ASP A 98 1.97 -19.91 -3.04
CA ASP A 98 0.58 -20.10 -2.61
C ASP A 98 -0.13 -18.76 -2.36
N VAL A 99 0.54 -17.78 -1.75
CA VAL A 99 0.02 -16.41 -1.61
C VAL A 99 -0.14 -15.76 -3.00
N LYS A 100 0.85 -15.94 -3.87
CA LYS A 100 0.82 -15.43 -5.25
C LYS A 100 -0.35 -16.00 -6.06
N GLU A 101 -0.72 -17.25 -5.84
CA GLU A 101 -1.89 -17.91 -6.42
C GLU A 101 -3.19 -17.37 -5.78
N PHE A 102 -3.22 -17.25 -4.45
CA PHE A 102 -4.35 -16.72 -3.70
C PHE A 102 -4.75 -15.30 -4.14
N ILE A 103 -3.81 -14.36 -4.17
CA ILE A 103 -4.10 -12.95 -4.51
C ILE A 103 -4.45 -12.73 -5.99
N ARG A 104 -4.09 -13.67 -6.86
CA ARG A 104 -4.44 -13.67 -8.29
C ARG A 104 -5.64 -14.53 -8.63
N SER A 105 -6.22 -15.22 -7.63
CA SER A 105 -7.36 -16.09 -7.86
C SER A 105 -8.54 -15.26 -8.36
N THR A 106 -9.16 -15.76 -9.42
CA THR A 106 -10.41 -15.21 -9.96
C THR A 106 -11.62 -16.03 -9.52
N ASP A 107 -11.41 -17.06 -8.70
CA ASP A 107 -12.47 -17.92 -8.15
C ASP A 107 -12.75 -17.55 -6.68
N CYS A 108 -13.33 -18.48 -5.92
CA CYS A 108 -13.59 -18.32 -4.50
C CYS A 108 -12.29 -18.13 -3.69
N LEU A 109 -12.04 -16.92 -3.20
CA LEU A 109 -10.91 -16.57 -2.33
C LEU A 109 -10.79 -17.43 -1.05
N ARG A 110 -11.93 -17.88 -0.49
CA ARG A 110 -11.94 -18.81 0.65
C ARG A 110 -11.28 -20.13 0.29
N VAL A 111 -11.63 -20.68 -0.87
CA VAL A 111 -11.02 -21.94 -1.35
C VAL A 111 -9.56 -21.69 -1.68
N ALA A 112 -9.23 -20.63 -2.43
CA ALA A 112 -7.86 -20.31 -2.80
C ALA A 112 -6.90 -20.18 -1.61
N SER A 113 -7.33 -19.55 -0.51
CA SER A 113 -6.52 -19.38 0.70
C SER A 113 -6.44 -20.61 1.60
N LEU A 114 -7.41 -21.53 1.54
CA LEU A 114 -7.50 -22.69 2.45
C LEU A 114 -7.15 -24.01 1.78
N LEU A 115 -7.16 -24.10 0.45
CA LEU A 115 -6.92 -25.34 -0.29
C LEU A 115 -5.58 -26.02 0.09
N PRO A 116 -4.48 -25.27 0.35
CA PRO A 116 -3.23 -25.89 0.82
C PRO A 116 -3.35 -26.54 2.21
N LEU A 117 -4.30 -26.10 3.04
CA LEU A 117 -4.52 -26.58 4.41
C LEU A 117 -5.61 -27.66 4.50
N ASP A 118 -6.66 -27.54 3.68
CA ASP A 118 -7.78 -28.46 3.62
C ASP A 118 -8.21 -28.71 2.17
N LYS A 119 -8.04 -29.95 1.71
CA LYS A 119 -8.39 -30.38 0.35
C LYS A 119 -9.89 -30.44 0.09
N HIS A 120 -10.71 -30.40 1.14
CA HIS A 120 -12.16 -30.50 1.07
C HIS A 120 -12.84 -29.15 1.31
N VAL A 121 -12.08 -28.05 1.29
CA VAL A 121 -12.66 -26.72 1.47
C VAL A 121 -13.59 -26.38 0.31
N GLU A 122 -14.79 -25.95 0.66
CA GLU A 122 -15.82 -25.49 -0.28
C GLU A 122 -16.15 -24.01 -0.03
N PRO A 123 -16.68 -23.30 -1.04
CA PRO A 123 -17.24 -21.97 -0.85
C PRO A 123 -18.30 -21.95 0.25
N HIS A 124 -18.32 -20.88 1.03
CA HIS A 124 -19.38 -20.69 2.02
C HIS A 124 -20.69 -20.29 1.32
N LEU A 125 -21.82 -20.77 1.84
CA LEU A 125 -23.15 -20.46 1.34
C LEU A 125 -24.00 -19.83 2.46
N PRO A 126 -24.73 -18.74 2.17
CA PRO A 126 -24.87 -18.08 0.87
C PRO A 126 -23.60 -17.34 0.41
N GLY A 127 -23.39 -17.23 -0.90
CA GLY A 127 -22.14 -16.69 -1.48
C GLY A 127 -21.79 -15.27 -1.04
N HIS A 128 -22.78 -14.43 -0.70
CA HIS A 128 -22.57 -13.06 -0.17
C HIS A 128 -21.96 -13.00 1.24
N ASP A 129 -21.84 -14.15 1.92
CA ASP A 129 -21.12 -14.28 3.19
C ASP A 129 -19.77 -14.98 3.03
N CYS A 130 -19.36 -15.34 1.81
CA CYS A 130 -18.11 -16.06 1.56
C CYS A 130 -16.91 -15.14 1.27
N CYS A 131 -16.95 -14.44 0.14
CA CYS A 131 -15.91 -13.51 -0.30
C CYS A 131 -16.45 -12.62 -1.43
N SER A 132 -15.70 -11.58 -1.82
CA SER A 132 -16.07 -10.65 -2.89
C SER A 132 -16.49 -11.33 -4.19
N HIS A 133 -15.74 -12.34 -4.64
CA HIS A 133 -16.04 -13.08 -5.87
C HIS A 133 -17.31 -13.93 -5.77
N CYS A 134 -17.56 -14.55 -4.61
CA CYS A 134 -18.78 -15.31 -4.37
C CYS A 134 -20.00 -14.38 -4.17
N HIS A 135 -19.81 -13.19 -3.62
CA HIS A 135 -20.85 -12.17 -3.45
C HIS A 135 -21.28 -11.63 -4.81
N SER A 136 -20.33 -11.07 -5.57
CA SER A 136 -20.15 -11.34 -7.00
C SER A 136 -21.30 -11.97 -7.78
N GLN A 137 -21.31 -13.29 -7.65
CA GLN A 137 -22.13 -14.22 -8.41
C GLN A 137 -23.31 -14.74 -7.60
N CYS A 138 -23.58 -14.15 -6.43
CA CYS A 138 -24.59 -14.64 -5.52
C CYS A 138 -26.00 -14.43 -6.10
N LYS A 139 -26.80 -15.50 -6.04
CA LYS A 139 -28.18 -15.55 -6.51
C LYS A 139 -29.11 -16.12 -5.43
N CYS A 140 -28.91 -15.68 -4.19
CA CYS A 140 -29.64 -16.22 -3.04
C CYS A 140 -31.13 -15.86 -3.03
N ASP A 141 -31.54 -14.84 -3.78
CA ASP A 141 -32.94 -14.39 -3.91
C ASP A 141 -33.41 -14.53 -5.37
N GLY A 142 -33.33 -15.75 -5.90
CA GLY A 142 -33.71 -16.07 -7.28
C GLY A 142 -32.59 -15.77 -8.28
N ASP A 143 -32.74 -14.72 -9.08
CA ASP A 143 -31.75 -14.34 -10.11
C ASP A 143 -30.73 -13.29 -9.63
N SER A 144 -30.91 -12.73 -8.42
CA SER A 144 -30.06 -11.67 -7.87
C SER A 144 -29.85 -11.78 -6.35
N CYS A 145 -28.86 -11.07 -5.83
CA CYS A 145 -28.62 -10.91 -4.39
C CYS A 145 -29.12 -9.52 -3.94
N THR A 146 -29.86 -9.46 -2.82
CA THR A 146 -30.34 -8.21 -2.22
C THR A 146 -29.34 -7.60 -1.22
N VAL A 147 -28.31 -8.36 -0.83
CA VAL A 147 -27.27 -7.88 0.08
C VAL A 147 -26.35 -6.92 -0.69
N PRO A 148 -26.21 -5.67 -0.24
CA PRO A 148 -25.34 -4.70 -0.91
C PRO A 148 -23.88 -5.18 -0.83
N VAL A 149 -23.17 -5.08 -1.96
CA VAL A 149 -21.72 -5.28 -2.01
C VAL A 149 -21.07 -4.22 -1.11
N PRO A 150 -20.08 -4.57 -0.27
CA PRO A 150 -19.37 -3.60 0.54
C PRO A 150 -18.80 -2.45 -0.32
N SER A 151 -18.84 -1.21 0.19
CA SER A 151 -18.45 -0.01 -0.58
C SER A 151 -16.99 0.00 -1.06
N HIS A 152 -16.13 -0.79 -0.43
CA HIS A 152 -14.73 -0.98 -0.81
C HIS A 152 -14.53 -2.07 -1.87
N GLU A 153 -15.56 -2.90 -2.13
CA GLU A 153 -15.58 -3.94 -3.16
C GLU A 153 -16.43 -3.54 -4.37
N SER A 154 -17.36 -2.59 -4.19
CA SER A 154 -17.97 -1.92 -5.34
C SER A 154 -16.87 -1.20 -6.09
N GLU A 155 -16.71 -1.51 -7.38
CA GLU A 155 -16.13 -0.56 -8.31
C GLU A 155 -16.85 0.76 -8.03
N GLN A 156 -16.16 1.72 -7.41
CA GLN A 156 -16.65 3.07 -7.49
C GLN A 156 -16.73 3.31 -8.99
N ASP A 157 -17.94 3.46 -9.51
CA ASP A 157 -18.14 4.22 -10.71
C ASP A 157 -17.47 5.55 -10.42
N VAL A 158 -16.20 5.66 -10.79
CA VAL A 158 -15.46 6.91 -10.86
C VAL A 158 -16.04 7.68 -12.05
N THR A 159 -17.35 7.93 -11.97
CA THR A 159 -18.08 9.02 -12.59
C THR A 159 -17.74 10.35 -11.90
N SER A 160 -16.81 10.35 -10.94
CA SER A 160 -16.00 11.52 -10.63
C SER A 160 -14.91 11.66 -11.69
N ASN A 161 -15.25 12.20 -12.87
CA ASN A 161 -14.30 12.69 -13.86
C ASN A 161 -13.00 11.86 -13.95
N VAL A 162 -13.09 10.54 -14.18
CA VAL A 162 -12.06 9.94 -15.02
C VAL A 162 -12.29 10.60 -16.36
N CYS A 163 -11.60 11.71 -16.58
CA CYS A 163 -11.13 12.02 -17.91
C CYS A 163 -10.71 10.67 -18.45
N LYS A 164 -11.43 10.15 -19.44
CA LYS A 164 -10.83 9.24 -20.40
C LYS A 164 -9.66 10.06 -20.92
N ASN A 165 -8.55 10.04 -20.20
CA ASN A 165 -7.35 10.69 -20.66
C ASN A 165 -7.14 9.99 -21.98
N PRO A 166 -7.19 10.73 -23.11
CA PRO A 166 -6.89 10.12 -24.38
C PRO A 166 -5.60 9.33 -24.18
N VAL A 167 -5.51 8.13 -24.72
CA VAL A 167 -4.25 7.37 -24.68
C VAL A 167 -3.26 8.24 -25.45
N LEU A 168 -2.49 9.03 -24.70
CA LEU A 168 -1.51 9.95 -25.23
C LEU A 168 -0.39 9.08 -25.75
N VAL A 169 -0.06 9.28 -27.02
CA VAL A 169 1.03 8.58 -27.68
C VAL A 169 1.85 9.64 -28.39
N ARG A 170 3.14 9.69 -28.10
CA ARG A 170 4.09 10.55 -28.79
C ARG A 170 4.87 9.76 -29.84
N SER A 171 5.26 10.43 -30.92
CA SER A 171 6.25 9.89 -31.85
C SER A 171 7.64 10.06 -31.26
N VAL A 172 8.39 8.96 -31.12
CA VAL A 172 9.76 8.97 -30.58
C VAL A 172 10.71 8.46 -31.65
N THR A 173 11.69 9.28 -32.05
CA THR A 173 12.74 8.90 -33.01
C THR A 173 13.86 8.11 -32.33
N LEU A 174 14.80 7.56 -33.12
CA LEU A 174 15.96 6.87 -32.55
C LEU A 174 16.92 7.84 -31.85
N ASP A 175 17.02 9.06 -32.35
CA ASP A 175 17.85 10.11 -31.77
C ASP A 175 17.26 10.55 -30.42
N ASP A 176 15.94 10.77 -30.33
CA ASP A 176 15.26 11.09 -29.07
C ASP A 176 15.47 9.99 -28.01
N LYS A 177 15.49 8.72 -28.41
CA LYS A 177 15.78 7.60 -27.50
C LYS A 177 17.23 7.61 -27.01
N SER A 178 18.16 8.02 -27.86
CA SER A 178 19.57 8.15 -27.50
C SER A 178 19.74 9.29 -26.49
N ASP A 179 19.16 10.45 -26.77
CA ASP A 179 19.23 11.63 -25.91
C ASP A 179 18.55 11.37 -24.56
N LEU A 180 17.37 10.74 -24.57
CA LEU A 180 16.67 10.32 -23.36
C LEU A 180 17.49 9.35 -22.52
N LYS A 181 18.14 8.38 -23.16
CA LYS A 181 18.99 7.43 -22.46
C LYS A 181 20.14 8.14 -21.74
N SER A 182 20.84 9.03 -22.45
CA SER A 182 21.96 9.78 -21.87
C SER A 182 21.53 10.68 -20.71
N ALA A 183 20.42 11.41 -20.84
CA ALA A 183 19.90 12.27 -19.77
C ALA A 183 19.48 11.47 -18.52
N LEU A 184 18.87 10.29 -18.70
CA LEU A 184 18.50 9.42 -17.58
C LEU A 184 19.72 8.78 -16.90
N GLU A 185 20.79 8.47 -17.64
CA GLU A 185 22.06 7.99 -17.08
C GLU A 185 22.72 9.08 -16.21
N GLU A 186 22.75 10.33 -16.67
CA GLU A 186 23.24 11.47 -15.87
C GLU A 186 22.41 11.69 -14.59
N LEU A 187 21.09 11.61 -14.70
CA LEU A 187 20.18 11.69 -13.55
C LEU A 187 20.48 10.60 -12.50
N ALA A 188 20.75 9.38 -12.95
CA ALA A 188 21.07 8.24 -12.08
C ALA A 188 22.41 8.44 -11.35
N GLU A 189 23.43 8.98 -12.04
CA GLU A 189 24.71 9.33 -11.42
C GLU A 189 24.54 10.40 -10.33
N MET A 190 23.70 11.40 -10.56
CA MET A 190 23.40 12.43 -9.57
C MET A 190 22.76 11.83 -8.30
N PHE A 191 21.82 10.89 -8.43
CA PHE A 191 21.20 10.25 -7.27
C PHE A 191 22.17 9.39 -6.47
N ASN A 192 23.08 8.69 -7.14
CA ASN A 192 24.12 7.89 -6.48
C ASN A 192 25.08 8.79 -5.66
N SER A 193 25.34 10.02 -6.10
CA SER A 193 26.20 10.97 -5.37
C SER A 193 25.56 11.58 -4.11
N GLN A 194 24.23 11.63 -4.06
CA GLN A 194 23.47 12.24 -2.94
C GLN A 194 23.08 11.23 -1.84
N GLY A 195 23.50 9.97 -1.95
CA GLY A 195 23.22 8.95 -0.93
C GLY A 195 21.74 8.59 -0.75
N SER A 196 20.89 8.98 -1.71
CA SER A 196 19.48 8.63 -1.72
C SER A 196 19.36 7.16 -2.11
N ILE A 197 19.13 6.29 -1.12
CA ILE A 197 18.95 4.84 -1.29
C ILE A 197 17.70 4.60 -2.13
N VAL A 198 17.82 4.60 -3.45
CA VAL A 198 16.79 4.12 -4.36
C VAL A 198 17.50 3.39 -5.49
N LEU A 199 17.07 2.13 -5.68
CA LEU A 199 17.57 1.13 -6.62
C LEU A 199 18.82 0.40 -6.13
N ASN A 200 18.68 -0.92 -5.87
CA ASN A 200 19.83 -1.81 -5.87
C ASN A 200 20.63 -1.54 -7.15
N THR A 201 21.92 -1.25 -7.00
CA THR A 201 22.81 -0.79 -8.08
C THR A 201 22.93 -1.77 -9.25
N GLU A 202 22.41 -3.00 -9.12
CA GLU A 202 22.42 -4.02 -10.16
C GLU A 202 21.29 -3.84 -11.21
N ASP A 203 20.19 -3.13 -10.90
CA ASP A 203 19.01 -3.01 -11.80
C ASP A 203 18.79 -1.60 -12.39
N GLN A 204 19.68 -0.63 -12.11
CA GLN A 204 19.54 0.76 -12.59
C GLN A 204 19.53 0.86 -14.12
N THR A 205 20.40 0.10 -14.78
CA THR A 205 20.49 0.04 -16.25
C THR A 205 19.23 -0.55 -16.87
N GLY A 206 18.64 -1.57 -16.25
CA GLY A 206 17.40 -2.18 -16.73
C GLY A 206 16.20 -1.22 -16.68
N ILE A 207 16.12 -0.40 -15.63
CA ILE A 207 15.04 0.60 -15.50
C ILE A 207 15.16 1.69 -16.54
N ILE A 208 16.38 2.18 -16.81
CA ILE A 208 16.62 3.19 -17.85
C ILE A 208 16.25 2.62 -19.23
N GLU A 209 16.67 1.39 -19.54
CA GLU A 209 16.31 0.74 -20.79
C GLU A 209 14.80 0.58 -20.96
N ASP A 210 14.09 0.23 -19.87
CA ASP A 210 12.64 0.08 -19.88
C ASP A 210 11.92 1.42 -20.06
N LEU A 211 12.39 2.50 -19.41
CA LEU A 211 11.86 3.86 -19.57
C LEU A 211 12.03 4.34 -21.02
N VAL A 212 13.21 4.14 -21.60
CA VAL A 212 13.48 4.48 -23.01
C VAL A 212 12.62 3.63 -23.95
N ARG A 213 12.42 2.35 -23.65
CA ARG A 213 11.58 1.45 -24.44
C ARG A 213 10.12 1.88 -24.46
N GLN A 214 9.58 2.30 -23.31
CA GLN A 214 8.17 2.73 -23.15
C GLN A 214 7.96 4.24 -23.28
N SER A 215 8.95 4.96 -23.80
CA SER A 215 8.93 6.43 -23.96
C SER A 215 7.74 6.98 -24.74
N THR A 216 7.08 6.16 -25.57
CA THR A 216 5.90 6.54 -26.33
C THR A 216 4.65 6.82 -25.49
N SER A 217 4.60 6.31 -24.25
CA SER A 217 3.38 6.28 -23.42
C SER A 217 3.54 6.84 -22.00
N ILE A 218 4.61 7.58 -21.71
CA ILE A 218 4.88 8.14 -20.38
C ILE A 218 4.61 9.63 -20.39
N PHE A 219 3.53 10.08 -19.75
CA PHE A 219 3.13 11.50 -19.70
C PHE A 219 2.87 12.01 -18.28
N THR A 220 2.70 11.11 -17.30
CA THR A 220 2.27 11.46 -15.95
C THR A 220 3.02 10.69 -14.87
N VAL A 221 2.95 11.19 -13.63
CA VAL A 221 3.48 10.48 -12.44
C VAL A 221 2.90 9.08 -12.33
N LYS A 222 1.61 8.92 -12.66
CA LYS A 222 0.91 7.64 -12.60
C LYS A 222 1.50 6.63 -13.61
N ASP A 223 1.85 7.07 -14.81
CA ASP A 223 2.44 6.20 -15.84
C ASP A 223 3.77 5.61 -15.38
N ILE A 224 4.53 6.36 -14.56
CA ILE A 224 5.80 5.89 -14.03
C ILE A 224 5.59 4.97 -12.81
N VAL A 225 4.81 5.40 -11.83
CA VAL A 225 4.61 4.64 -10.57
C VAL A 225 3.92 3.29 -10.82
N GLN A 226 3.03 3.21 -11.81
CA GLN A 226 2.30 1.97 -12.12
C GLN A 226 3.11 0.97 -12.95
N ASN A 227 4.03 1.45 -13.80
CA ASN A 227 4.75 0.58 -14.74
C ASN A 227 6.20 0.30 -14.34
N PHE A 228 6.79 1.10 -13.43
CA PHE A 228 8.21 1.01 -13.06
C PHE A 228 8.42 0.90 -11.54
N PRO A 229 9.50 0.24 -11.10
CA PRO A 229 9.86 0.08 -9.68
C PRO A 229 10.55 1.32 -9.08
N ILE A 230 9.99 2.50 -9.29
CA ILE A 230 10.53 3.77 -8.76
C ILE A 230 9.66 4.21 -7.58
N LEU A 231 10.23 4.12 -6.37
CA LEU A 231 9.49 4.30 -5.11
C LEU A 231 9.56 5.74 -4.55
N SER A 232 10.51 6.55 -5.04
CA SER A 232 10.65 7.94 -4.61
C SER A 232 9.89 8.86 -5.56
N LEU A 233 8.89 9.57 -5.03
CA LEU A 233 8.14 10.55 -5.79
C LEU A 233 9.04 11.66 -6.33
N GLN A 234 10.09 12.04 -5.60
CA GLN A 234 11.09 13.01 -6.06
C GLN A 234 11.85 12.51 -7.31
N HIS A 235 12.15 11.21 -7.38
CA HIS A 235 12.81 10.63 -8.55
C HIS A 235 11.83 10.54 -9.73
N VAL A 236 10.57 10.19 -9.48
CA VAL A 236 9.53 10.17 -10.52
C VAL A 236 9.36 11.54 -11.17
N ILE A 237 9.36 12.61 -10.38
CA ILE A 237 9.23 13.98 -10.88
C ILE A 237 10.43 14.35 -11.74
N LYS A 238 11.65 14.11 -11.25
CA LYS A 238 12.88 14.39 -12.00
C LYS A 238 12.97 13.60 -13.31
N ILE A 239 12.45 12.37 -13.33
CA ILE A 239 12.33 11.60 -14.57
C ILE A 239 11.33 12.27 -15.52
N LEU A 240 10.17 12.74 -15.04
CA LEU A 240 9.22 13.47 -15.88
C LEU A 240 9.78 14.81 -16.39
N GLU A 241 10.61 15.50 -15.61
CA GLU A 241 11.32 16.70 -16.05
C GLU A 241 12.21 16.38 -17.25
N VAL A 242 13.03 15.32 -17.18
CA VAL A 242 13.86 14.85 -18.31
C VAL A 242 12.99 14.52 -19.53
N PHE A 243 11.86 13.86 -19.34
CA PHE A 243 10.94 13.58 -20.45
C PHE A 243 10.36 14.88 -21.05
N ASN A 244 10.02 15.87 -20.22
CA ASN A 244 9.47 17.13 -20.71
C ASN A 244 10.53 18.00 -21.41
N GLU A 245 11.79 17.96 -20.96
CA GLU A 245 12.90 18.66 -21.64
C GLU A 245 13.15 18.14 -23.05
N ILE A 246 12.91 16.84 -23.31
CA ILE A 246 13.14 16.21 -24.61
C ILE A 246 11.93 16.34 -25.53
N PHE A 247 10.72 16.16 -25.00
CA PHE A 247 9.51 16.03 -25.82
C PHE A 247 8.57 17.24 -25.77
N GLU A 248 8.72 18.12 -24.77
CA GLU A 248 7.92 19.34 -24.57
C GLU A 248 6.39 19.10 -24.62
N ASP A 249 5.94 17.91 -24.25
CA ASP A 249 4.57 17.43 -24.45
C ASP A 249 3.87 16.99 -23.14
N ILE A 250 4.44 17.35 -21.98
CA ILE A 250 3.90 17.05 -20.66
C ILE A 250 3.30 18.34 -20.07
N GLU A 251 1.98 18.41 -20.01
CA GLU A 251 1.26 19.52 -19.36
C GLU A 251 1.46 19.50 -17.84
N CYS A 252 1.64 20.67 -17.22
CA CYS A 252 1.57 20.90 -15.77
C CYS A 252 2.69 20.30 -14.89
N VAL A 253 3.93 20.14 -15.39
CA VAL A 253 5.09 19.76 -14.52
C VAL A 253 5.26 20.76 -13.36
N ASP A 254 5.10 22.06 -13.63
CA ASP A 254 5.22 23.15 -12.65
C ASP A 254 4.15 23.11 -11.54
N GLU A 255 2.93 22.66 -11.84
CA GLU A 255 1.84 22.54 -10.84
C GLU A 255 2.05 21.31 -9.93
N ILE A 256 2.61 20.22 -10.47
CA ILE A 256 3.01 19.04 -9.69
C ILE A 256 4.12 19.41 -8.71
N LEU A 257 5.12 20.17 -9.17
CA LEU A 257 6.20 20.72 -8.33
C LEU A 257 5.66 21.64 -7.22
N THR A 258 4.72 22.53 -7.54
CA THR A 258 4.13 23.48 -6.58
C THR A 258 3.38 22.78 -5.45
N ASN A 259 2.66 21.69 -5.76
CA ASN A 259 1.96 20.88 -4.75
C ASN A 259 2.94 20.14 -3.82
N LEU A 260 4.10 19.70 -4.33
CA LEU A 260 5.13 19.06 -3.49
C LEU A 260 5.91 20.05 -2.61
N ILE A 261 6.16 21.28 -3.06
CA ILE A 261 6.80 22.30 -2.22
C ILE A 261 5.92 22.58 -0.98
N HIS A 262 4.60 22.46 -1.11
CA HIS A 262 3.68 22.60 0.01
C HIS A 262 3.76 21.44 1.02
N ASP A 263 4.01 20.20 0.56
CA ASP A 263 4.18 19.04 1.44
C ASP A 263 5.56 19.02 2.13
N VAL A 264 6.63 19.47 1.45
CA VAL A 264 7.98 19.54 2.03
C VAL A 264 8.11 20.65 3.09
N GLN A 265 7.33 21.74 2.99
CA GLN A 265 7.33 22.79 4.01
C GLN A 265 6.68 22.35 5.34
N PHE A 266 5.85 21.30 5.34
CA PHE A 266 5.30 20.74 6.58
C PHE A 266 6.34 19.95 7.40
N GLU A 267 7.39 19.43 6.77
CA GLU A 267 8.48 18.72 7.46
C GLU A 267 9.52 19.66 8.09
N GLN A 268 9.62 20.92 7.65
CA GLN A 268 10.63 21.86 8.16
C GLN A 268 10.16 22.77 9.31
N HIS A 269 8.86 22.75 9.67
CA HIS A 269 8.32 23.60 10.75
C HIS A 269 7.91 22.88 12.03
N SER A 270 8.18 21.58 12.18
CA SER A 270 8.27 20.99 13.51
C SER A 270 9.57 21.43 14.17
N ASN A 271 9.55 22.60 14.82
CA ASN A 271 10.56 23.01 15.79
C ASN A 271 10.65 21.95 16.89
N ILE A 272 11.53 20.97 16.71
CA ILE A 272 12.03 20.11 17.78
C ILE A 272 12.99 21.00 18.58
N PRO A 273 12.76 21.27 19.87
CA PRO A 273 13.77 21.95 20.67
C PRO A 273 14.96 21.00 20.83
N ASP A 274 16.14 21.45 20.40
CA ASP A 274 17.42 20.84 20.76
C ASP A 274 17.51 20.75 22.29
N ILE A 275 17.52 19.52 22.81
CA ILE A 275 17.94 19.23 24.18
C ILE A 275 19.05 18.18 24.10
N GLU A 276 20.22 18.62 23.66
CA GLU A 276 21.45 18.10 24.23
C GLU A 276 21.49 18.53 25.71
N SER A 277 21.93 17.62 26.58
CA SER A 277 22.08 17.73 28.04
C SER A 277 20.85 17.45 28.92
N ALA A 278 20.53 16.17 29.07
CA ALA A 278 20.00 15.66 30.34
C ALA A 278 20.80 14.40 30.73
N PRO A 279 21.34 14.31 31.97
CA PRO A 279 22.14 13.16 32.37
C PRO A 279 21.25 11.92 32.51
N PHE A 280 21.71 10.80 31.96
CA PHE A 280 21.20 9.47 32.29
C PHE A 280 21.52 9.20 33.78
N GLU A 281 20.49 9.10 34.61
CA GLU A 281 20.58 8.40 35.89
C GLU A 281 20.08 6.97 35.68
N ASP A 282 20.99 6.01 35.85
CA ASP A 282 20.70 4.58 35.92
C ASP A 282 19.79 4.31 37.12
N ALA A 283 18.65 3.67 36.88
CA ALA A 283 17.85 3.05 37.92
C ALA A 283 17.92 1.54 37.75
N GLU A 284 18.83 0.93 38.52
CA GLU A 284 18.80 -0.47 38.93
C GLU A 284 17.53 -0.78 39.74
N ASP A 285 17.09 -2.04 39.62
CA ASP A 285 16.27 -2.81 40.57
C ASP A 285 14.89 -2.28 41.02
N ILE A 286 13.82 -2.98 40.60
CA ILE A 286 13.01 -3.96 41.37
C ILE A 286 11.85 -4.46 40.50
#